data_AF-A0A963LQA0-F1
#
_entry.id   AF-A0A963LQA0-F1
#
_cell.length_a   1.000
_cell.length_b   1.000
_cell.length_c   1.000
_cell.angle_alpha   90.00
_cell.angle_beta   90.00
_cell.angle_gamma   90.00
#
_symmetry.space_group_name_H-M   'P 1'
#
loop_
_entity.id
_entity.type
_entity.pdbx_description
1 polymer ?
#
loop_
_entity_poly.entity_id
_entity_poly.type
_entity_poly.pdbx_seq_one_letter_code
_entity_poly.pdbx_strand_id
1 'polypeptide(L)'
;PFGPRFVQAGVQAGFRENLDFNGPEQEGVGMYQVTHKNGERFSAAKAYLTPHLSRPNLQVFTGALTTRIVLEKKRAVGVEFQHEGQLKQLRAAREVLLCA
;
A
#
# COMPACT_ATOMS: atom_id res chain seq x y z
N PRO A 1 0.39 -19.56 22.20
CA PRO A 1 -0.52 -20.56 22.82
C PRO A 1 -2.01 -20.15 22.88
N PHE A 2 -2.35 -18.86 22.87
CA PHE A 2 -3.75 -18.41 23.01
C PHE A 2 -4.59 -18.47 21.73
N GLY A 3 -4.01 -18.22 20.56
CA GLY A 3 -4.73 -18.19 19.28
C GLY A 3 -5.57 -19.45 19.00
N PRO A 4 -4.98 -20.66 19.00
CA PRO A 4 -5.74 -21.89 18.77
C PRO A 4 -6.86 -22.13 19.79
N ARG A 5 -6.64 -21.78 21.06
CA ARG A 5 -7.66 -21.92 22.11
C ARG A 5 -8.84 -20.96 21.90
N PHE A 6 -8.56 -19.75 21.43
CA PHE A 6 -9.59 -18.77 21.10
C PHE A 6 -10.47 -19.24 19.94
N VAL A 7 -9.85 -19.77 18.88
CA VAL A 7 -10.58 -20.36 17.74
C VAL A 7 -11.46 -21.51 18.21
N GLN A 8 -10.93 -22.42 19.02
CA GLN A 8 -11.68 -23.54 19.58
C GLN A 8 -12.90 -23.08 20.40
N ALA A 9 -12.75 -22.05 21.24
CA ALA A 9 -13.86 -21.49 22.01
C ALA A 9 -14.94 -20.87 21.11
N GLY A 10 -14.56 -20.22 20.00
CA GLY A 10 -15.51 -19.70 19.01
C GLY A 10 -16.30 -20.81 18.31
N VAL A 11 -15.64 -21.92 17.99
CA VAL A 11 -16.33 -23.11 17.44
C VAL A 11 -17.32 -23.69 18.46
N GLN A 12 -16.93 -23.79 19.73
CA GLN A 12 -17.83 -24.23 20.82
C GLN A 12 -19.02 -23.29 21.02
N ALA A 13 -18.87 -22.01 20.70
CA ALA A 13 -19.95 -21.03 20.72
C ALA A 13 -20.85 -21.06 19.48
N GLY A 14 -20.61 -21.97 18.52
CA GLY A 14 -21.45 -22.18 17.33
C GLY A 14 -20.98 -21.44 16.07
N PHE A 15 -19.84 -20.75 16.11
CA PHE A 15 -19.28 -20.14 14.91
C PHE A 15 -18.54 -21.16 14.04
N ARG A 16 -18.62 -21.02 12.72
CA ARG A 16 -17.83 -21.82 11.78
C ARG A 16 -16.34 -21.50 11.94
N GLU A 17 -15.50 -22.53 11.90
CA GLU A 17 -14.05 -22.32 11.76
C GLU A 17 -13.72 -21.83 10.34
N ASN A 18 -13.08 -20.68 10.23
CA ASN A 18 -12.60 -20.12 8.97
C ASN A 18 -11.08 -20.32 8.86
N LEU A 19 -10.66 -21.09 7.85
CA LEU A 19 -9.26 -21.41 7.58
C LEU A 19 -8.63 -20.45 6.56
N ASP A 20 -9.44 -19.66 5.85
CA ASP A 20 -8.98 -18.72 4.83
C ASP A 20 -9.92 -17.52 4.73
N PHE A 21 -9.56 -16.43 5.40
CA PHE A 21 -10.30 -15.18 5.35
C PHE A 21 -10.21 -14.46 3.99
N ASN A 22 -9.31 -14.88 3.09
CA ASN A 22 -9.25 -14.37 1.72
C ASN A 22 -10.01 -15.27 0.72
N GLY A 23 -10.67 -16.32 1.23
CA GLY A 23 -11.50 -17.21 0.45
C GLY A 23 -12.85 -16.61 0.06
N PRO A 24 -13.73 -17.41 -0.55
CA PRO A 24 -15.05 -16.96 -1.01
C PRO A 24 -15.99 -16.52 0.14
N GLU A 25 -15.73 -16.96 1.37
CA GLU A 25 -16.55 -16.69 2.55
C GLU A 25 -15.68 -16.16 3.69
N GLN A 26 -16.05 -15.00 4.26
CA GLN A 26 -15.25 -14.35 5.30
C GLN A 26 -15.74 -14.68 6.72
N GLU A 27 -17.02 -15.03 6.88
CA GLU A 27 -17.62 -15.26 8.19
C GLU A 27 -17.02 -16.49 8.90
N GLY A 28 -16.78 -16.35 10.21
CA GLY A 28 -16.31 -17.41 11.07
C GLY A 28 -15.18 -16.97 12.01
N VAL A 29 -14.62 -17.94 12.72
CA VAL A 29 -13.51 -17.77 13.66
C VAL A 29 -12.27 -18.51 13.18
N GLY A 30 -11.09 -17.89 13.26
CA GLY A 30 -9.89 -18.47 12.70
C GLY A 30 -8.63 -17.66 12.96
N MET A 31 -7.49 -18.19 12.57
CA MET A 31 -6.22 -17.47 12.63
C MET A 31 -6.11 -16.49 11.46
N TYR A 32 -6.07 -15.20 11.77
CA TYR A 32 -6.03 -14.16 10.74
C TYR A 32 -4.62 -13.94 10.20
N GLN A 33 -4.49 -13.81 8.88
CA GLN A 33 -3.22 -13.48 8.23
C GLN A 33 -2.96 -11.97 8.33
N VAL A 34 -1.72 -11.62 8.61
CA VAL A 34 -1.28 -10.23 8.74
C VAL A 34 -0.16 -9.96 7.76
N THR A 35 -0.05 -8.72 7.27
CA THR A 35 1.01 -8.30 6.35
C THR A 35 2.34 -8.11 7.08
N HIS A 36 2.90 -9.22 7.56
CA HIS A 36 4.17 -9.29 8.27
C HIS A 36 5.17 -10.19 7.53
N LYS A 37 6.45 -9.88 7.66
CA LYS A 37 7.55 -10.72 7.19
C LYS A 37 8.67 -10.68 8.22
N ASN A 38 9.15 -11.85 8.65
CA ASN A 38 10.19 -11.98 9.68
C ASN A 38 9.86 -11.25 10.99
N GLY A 39 8.60 -11.29 11.43
CA GLY A 39 8.16 -10.68 12.70
C GLY A 39 7.93 -9.17 12.64
N GLU A 40 8.11 -8.52 11.48
CA GLU A 40 7.94 -7.07 11.33
C GLU A 40 6.81 -6.71 10.36
N ARG A 41 6.31 -5.48 10.48
CA ARG A 41 5.43 -4.86 9.48
C ARG A 41 6.07 -4.92 8.09
N PHE A 42 5.32 -5.42 7.12
CA PHE A 42 5.76 -5.50 5.72
C PHE A 42 4.94 -4.55 4.84
N SER A 43 5.30 -3.26 4.86
CA SER A 43 4.59 -2.20 4.13
C SER A 43 4.70 -2.34 2.61
N ALA A 44 3.83 -1.64 1.87
CA ALA A 44 3.92 -1.55 0.41
C ALA A 44 5.29 -1.03 -0.06
N ALA A 45 5.88 -0.06 0.65
CA ALA A 45 7.24 0.40 0.37
C ALA A 45 8.27 -0.74 0.53
N LYS A 46 8.23 -1.49 1.63
CA LYS A 46 9.16 -2.60 1.90
C LYS A 46 8.98 -3.75 0.89
N ALA A 47 7.75 -3.99 0.44
CA ALA A 47 7.42 -5.05 -0.51
C ALA A 47 7.77 -4.67 -1.97
N TYR A 48 7.37 -3.49 -2.42
CA TYR A 48 7.40 -3.12 -3.83
C TYR A 48 8.47 -2.10 -4.19
N LEU A 49 8.82 -1.19 -3.27
CA LEU A 49 9.72 -0.06 -3.58
C LEU A 49 11.17 -0.31 -3.15
N THR A 50 11.40 -0.50 -1.85
CA THR A 50 12.73 -0.60 -1.25
C THR A 50 13.65 -1.62 -1.94
N PRO A 51 13.19 -2.82 -2.33
CA PRO A 51 14.05 -3.80 -3.02
C PRO A 51 14.51 -3.35 -4.43
N HIS A 52 13.88 -2.33 -5.01
CA HIS A 52 14.04 -1.94 -6.40
C HIS A 52 14.57 -0.51 -6.60
N LEU A 53 15.00 0.16 -5.53
CA LEU A 53 15.47 1.56 -5.58
C LEU A 53 16.71 1.78 -6.47
N SER A 54 17.47 0.74 -6.78
CA SER A 54 18.67 0.83 -7.63
C SER A 54 18.36 0.91 -9.14
N ARG A 55 17.10 0.77 -9.54
CA ARG A 55 16.71 0.82 -10.96
C ARG A 55 16.95 2.23 -11.52
N PRO A 56 17.70 2.38 -12.64
CA PRO A 56 18.06 3.71 -13.17
C PRO A 56 16.86 4.49 -13.74
N ASN A 57 15.76 3.80 -14.06
CA ASN A 57 14.53 4.39 -14.57
C ASN A 57 13.49 4.69 -13.48
N LEU A 58 13.85 4.56 -12.20
CA LEU A 58 12.99 4.85 -11.06
C LEU A 58 13.58 5.98 -10.22
N GLN A 59 12.80 7.04 -10.02
CA GLN A 59 13.16 8.15 -9.14
C GLN A 59 12.10 8.31 -8.06
N VAL A 60 12.53 8.51 -6.82
CA VAL A 60 11.66 8.70 -5.66
C VAL A 60 12.02 10.00 -4.99
N PHE A 61 11.05 10.91 -4.91
CA PHE A 61 11.17 12.16 -4.17
C PHE A 61 10.38 12.02 -2.86
N THR A 62 11.08 11.99 -1.73
CA THR A 62 10.45 11.97 -0.40
C THR A 62 10.27 13.38 0.13
N GLY A 63 9.21 13.65 0.90
CA GLY A 63 8.93 15.02 1.35
C GLY A 63 8.56 15.97 0.20
N ALA A 64 7.99 15.41 -0.86
CA ALA A 64 7.57 16.12 -2.07
C ALA A 64 6.03 16.19 -2.12
N LEU A 65 5.44 17.26 -1.60
CA LEU A 65 3.99 17.42 -1.59
C LEU A 65 3.51 17.93 -2.96
N THR A 66 2.77 17.11 -3.70
CA THR A 66 2.15 17.53 -4.97
C THR A 66 1.04 18.54 -4.69
N THR A 67 1.12 19.73 -5.29
CA THR A 67 0.17 20.84 -5.07
C THR A 67 -0.90 20.92 -6.16
N ARG A 68 -0.55 20.59 -7.41
CA ARG A 68 -1.51 20.54 -8.54
C ARG A 68 -0.99 19.73 -9.72
N ILE A 69 -1.92 19.31 -10.58
CA ILE A 69 -1.63 18.81 -11.92
C ILE A 69 -1.44 20.00 -12.87
N VAL A 70 -0.39 19.96 -13.69
CA VAL A 70 -0.18 20.91 -14.78
C VAL A 70 -0.93 20.42 -16.01
N LEU A 71 -1.83 21.27 -16.53
CA LEU A 71 -2.64 20.97 -17.71
C LEU A 71 -2.24 21.85 -18.90
N GLU A 72 -2.19 21.24 -20.08
CA GLU A 72 -2.23 21.95 -21.37
C GLU A 72 -3.57 21.64 -22.04
N LYS A 73 -4.43 22.65 -22.14
CA LYS A 73 -5.84 22.49 -22.53
C LYS A 73 -6.53 21.43 -21.65
N LYS A 74 -6.77 20.24 -22.19
CA LYS A 74 -7.41 19.11 -21.50
C LYS A 74 -6.46 17.94 -21.21
N ARG A 75 -5.15 18.10 -21.46
CA ARG A 75 -4.15 17.04 -21.25
C ARG A 75 -3.33 17.31 -20.00
N ALA A 76 -3.19 16.33 -19.12
CA ALA A 76 -2.21 16.35 -18.04
C ALA A 76 -0.80 16.19 -18.61
N VAL A 77 0.08 17.12 -18.26
CA VAL A 77 1.42 17.22 -18.83
C VAL A 77 2.52 17.26 -17.77
N GLY A 78 2.15 17.22 -16.50
CA GLY A 78 3.09 17.25 -15.39
C GLY A 78 2.41 17.51 -14.06
N VAL A 79 3.23 17.71 -13.04
CA VAL A 79 2.80 18.08 -11.69
C VAL A 79 3.65 19.23 -11.16
N GLU A 80 3.04 20.05 -10.33
CA GLU A 80 3.72 20.99 -9.46
C GLU A 80 3.76 20.42 -8.04
N PHE A 81 4.88 20.58 -7.36
CA PHE A 81 5.10 20.00 -6.04
C PHE A 81 6.07 20.87 -5.22
N GLN A 82 5.87 20.89 -3.91
CA GLN A 82 6.79 21.50 -2.97
C GLN A 82 7.82 20.46 -2.52
N HIS A 83 9.11 20.75 -2.72
CA HIS A 83 10.22 19.88 -2.32
C HIS A 83 11.42 20.73 -1.92
N GLU A 84 12.02 20.40 -0.77
CA GLU A 84 13.18 21.13 -0.22
C GLU A 84 12.93 22.64 -0.08
N GLY A 85 11.71 23.00 0.37
CA GLY A 85 11.31 24.40 0.57
C GLY A 85 11.01 25.18 -0.71
N GLN A 86 11.08 24.56 -1.89
CA GLN A 86 10.84 25.22 -3.17
C GLN A 86 9.65 24.61 -3.90
N LEU A 87 8.94 25.46 -4.66
CA LEU A 87 7.92 25.00 -5.61
C LEU A 87 8.60 24.60 -6.91
N LYS A 88 8.46 23.33 -7.30
CA LYS A 88 9.09 22.73 -8.48
C LYS A 88 8.01 22.17 -9.40
N GLN A 89 8.34 21.99 -10.68
CA GLN A 89 7.48 21.33 -11.66
C GLN A 89 8.23 20.19 -12.36
N LEU A 90 7.53 19.07 -12.57
CA LEU A 90 8.01 17.95 -13.37
C LEU A 90 7.05 17.68 -14.51
N ARG A 91 7.59 17.48 -15.71
CA ARG A 91 6.84 17.17 -16.93
C ARG A 91 6.70 15.66 -17.10
N ALA A 92 5.51 15.22 -17.48
CA ALA A 92 5.24 13.84 -17.84
C ALA A 92 5.15 13.70 -19.37
N ALA A 93 5.98 12.84 -19.94
CA ALA A 93 5.94 12.56 -21.38
C ALA A 93 4.65 11.84 -21.79
N ARG A 94 4.14 10.95 -20.92
CA ARG A 94 2.96 10.11 -21.19
C ARG A 94 1.78 10.51 -20.33
N GLU A 95 1.81 10.13 -19.05
CA GLU A 95 0.67 10.20 -18.15
C GLU A 95 1.08 10.72 -16.77
N VAL A 96 0.10 11.26 -16.04
CA VAL A 96 0.20 11.58 -14.62
C VAL A 96 -0.76 10.65 -13.89
N LEU A 97 -0.25 9.86 -12.94
CA LEU A 97 -1.04 8.94 -12.13
C LEU A 97 -1.17 9.51 -10.70
N LEU A 98 -2.41 9.75 -10.25
CA LEU A 98 -2.68 10.20 -8.88
C LEU A 98 -2.88 9.01 -7.95
N CYS A 99 -2.10 8.96 -6.87
CA CYS A 99 -2.15 7.90 -5.84
C CYS A 99 -1.91 8.47 -4.43
N ALA A 100 -2.36 9.70 -4.19
CA ALA A 100 -2.20 10.43 -2.92
C ALA A 100 -3.20 9.96 -1.85
#